data_AF-A0A7J4KL63-F1
#
_entry.id   AF-A0A7J4KL63-F1
#
_cell.length_a   1.000
_cell.length_b   1.000
_cell.length_c   1.000
_cell.angle_alpha   90.00
_cell.angle_beta   90.00
_cell.angle_gamma   90.00
#
_symmetry.space_group_name_H-M   'P 1'
#
loop_
_entity.id
_entity.type
_entity.pdbx_description
1 polymer ?
#
loop_
_entity_poly.entity_id
_entity_poly.type
_entity_poly.pdbx_seq_one_letter_code
_entity_poly.pdbx_strand_id
1 'polypeptide(L)'
;MTLSVVMKNKKEKFADPPNFTEKKEYRPADVTEKGLVFVGHEISEDRTVMNQFLHYDQLYTIRHGWNSRFFIGLLEGKIMGTRCPKCGDSWVPVRTHCWNLDCNLQKTEWVEMPLTAQVHTWTIAGWSGRSSLKRLPIILVYANIGTSKVAMANELHGMNPWDVEFGMPLKIVFKPKEQRVGAVTDFHFEPVDFWKPTPMNPEKQRIKDLVMPVYEWVKTLK
;
A
#
# COMPACT_ATOMS: atom_id res chain seq x y z
N MET A 1 -40.11 -52.32 -2.33
CA MET A 1 -38.63 -52.16 -2.37
C MET A 1 -38.33 -50.69 -2.36
N THR A 2 -37.88 -50.15 -1.23
CA THR A 2 -37.57 -48.73 -1.08
C THR A 2 -36.10 -48.54 -1.41
N LEU A 3 -35.79 -47.99 -2.58
CA LEU A 3 -34.42 -47.62 -2.96
C LEU A 3 -34.03 -46.35 -2.21
N SER A 4 -33.28 -46.50 -1.13
CA SER A 4 -32.59 -45.40 -0.46
C SER A 4 -31.36 -45.00 -1.28
N VAL A 5 -31.48 -43.91 -2.04
CA VAL A 5 -30.35 -43.26 -2.71
C VAL A 5 -29.53 -42.54 -1.64
N VAL A 6 -28.43 -43.15 -1.20
CA VAL A 6 -27.45 -42.50 -0.34
C VAL A 6 -26.67 -41.50 -1.18
N MET A 7 -27.08 -40.22 -1.18
CA MET A 7 -26.29 -39.14 -1.76
C MET A 7 -25.01 -38.96 -0.94
N LYS A 8 -23.90 -39.56 -1.39
CA LYS A 8 -22.56 -39.24 -0.88
C LYS A 8 -22.17 -37.85 -1.38
N ASN A 9 -22.55 -36.81 -0.64
CA ASN A 9 -22.02 -35.46 -0.81
C ASN A 9 -20.53 -35.44 -0.40
N LYS A 10 -19.65 -36.01 -1.23
CA LYS A 10 -18.22 -35.69 -1.17
C LYS A 10 -18.06 -34.29 -1.74
N LYS A 11 -18.03 -33.27 -0.87
CA LYS A 11 -17.56 -31.94 -1.27
C LYS A 11 -16.13 -32.11 -1.78
N GLU A 12 -15.91 -31.90 -3.08
CA GLU A 12 -14.56 -31.86 -3.64
C GLU A 12 -13.78 -30.75 -2.94
N LYS A 13 -12.65 -31.11 -2.33
CA LYS A 13 -11.72 -30.12 -1.77
C LYS A 13 -10.92 -29.54 -2.93
N PHE A 14 -11.08 -28.25 -3.21
CA PHE A 14 -10.33 -27.54 -4.26
C PHE A 14 -8.85 -27.35 -3.91
N ALA A 15 -8.49 -27.38 -2.62
CA ALA A 15 -7.11 -27.31 -2.13
C ALA A 15 -7.02 -27.87 -0.71
N ASP A 16 -5.83 -28.35 -0.33
CA ASP A 16 -5.53 -28.70 1.05
C ASP A 16 -5.34 -27.42 1.91
N PRO A 17 -5.73 -27.46 3.19
CA PRO A 17 -5.46 -26.35 4.11
C PRO A 17 -3.96 -26.07 4.18
N PRO A 18 -3.54 -24.79 4.09
CA PRO A 18 -2.14 -24.44 4.23
C PRO A 18 -1.66 -24.71 5.66
N ASN A 19 -0.42 -25.18 5.80
CA ASN A 19 0.27 -25.26 7.08
C ASN A 19 1.10 -23.98 7.29
N PHE A 20 0.69 -23.14 8.24
CA PHE A 20 1.39 -21.89 8.55
C PHE A 20 2.51 -22.14 9.57
N THR A 21 3.76 -21.98 9.15
CA THR A 21 4.94 -22.28 9.99
C THR A 21 5.61 -21.06 10.61
N GLU A 22 5.45 -19.88 10.01
CA GLU A 22 5.98 -18.62 10.52
C GLU A 22 4.85 -17.78 11.11
N LYS A 23 4.99 -17.39 12.38
CA LYS A 23 4.05 -16.50 13.07
C LYS A 23 4.84 -15.38 13.72
N LYS A 24 4.57 -14.15 13.31
CA LYS A 24 5.16 -12.94 13.89
C LYS A 24 4.03 -11.98 14.29
N GLU A 25 4.11 -11.48 15.50
CA GLU A 25 3.17 -10.49 16.02
C GLU A 25 3.83 -9.12 15.99
N TYR A 26 3.18 -8.17 15.32
CA TYR A 26 3.63 -6.78 15.18
C TYR A 26 2.91 -5.82 16.14
N ARG A 27 2.11 -6.36 17.07
CA ARG A 27 1.34 -5.56 18.02
C ARG A 27 2.28 -4.86 18.99
N PRO A 28 2.15 -3.53 19.20
CA PRO A 28 2.89 -2.84 20.25
C PRO A 28 2.57 -3.41 21.64
N ALA A 29 3.59 -3.52 22.50
CA ALA A 29 3.45 -4.17 23.81
C ALA A 29 2.53 -3.41 24.79
N ASP A 30 2.33 -2.11 24.58
CA ASP A 30 1.49 -1.22 25.37
C ASP A 30 0.00 -1.25 24.95
N VAL A 31 -0.33 -1.88 23.83
CA VAL A 31 -1.72 -1.99 23.34
C VAL A 31 -2.39 -3.22 23.95
N THR A 32 -3.24 -2.99 24.96
CA THR A 32 -4.10 -4.02 25.56
C THR A 32 -5.49 -4.01 24.91
N GLU A 33 -5.89 -5.10 24.26
CA GLU A 33 -7.25 -5.26 23.74
C GLU A 33 -8.26 -5.27 24.89
N LYS A 34 -9.31 -4.45 24.76
CA LYS A 34 -10.47 -4.39 25.64
C LYS A 34 -11.71 -5.01 25.01
N GLY A 35 -11.70 -5.26 23.70
CA GLY A 35 -12.85 -5.77 22.94
C GLY A 35 -13.85 -4.67 22.60
N LEU A 36 -15.14 -5.02 22.63
CA LEU A 36 -16.25 -4.08 22.47
C LEU A 36 -16.74 -3.65 23.85
N VAL A 37 -16.29 -2.49 24.34
CA VAL A 37 -16.62 -2.00 25.70
C VAL A 37 -16.89 -0.50 25.71
N PHE A 38 -17.89 -0.08 26.49
CA PHE A 38 -18.07 1.33 26.81
C PHE A 38 -17.00 1.76 27.82
N VAL A 39 -16.19 2.76 27.45
CA VAL A 39 -15.03 3.21 28.24
C VAL A 39 -15.28 4.50 29.01
N GLY A 40 -16.40 5.16 28.76
CA GLY A 40 -16.76 6.37 29.47
C GLY A 40 -17.89 7.14 28.82
N HIS A 41 -18.16 8.32 29.36
CA HIS A 41 -19.10 9.27 28.81
C HIS A 41 -18.72 10.68 29.26
N GLU A 42 -19.28 11.67 28.58
CA GLU A 42 -19.30 13.06 29.02
C GLU A 42 -20.72 13.60 28.91
N ILE A 43 -21.02 14.61 29.72
CA ILE A 43 -22.34 15.25 29.77
C ILE A 43 -22.09 16.75 29.58
N SER A 44 -22.89 17.39 28.73
CA SER A 44 -22.84 18.84 28.55
C SER A 44 -23.14 19.58 29.85
N GLU A 45 -22.66 20.82 29.96
CA GLU A 45 -22.84 21.66 31.16
C GLU A 45 -24.33 21.89 31.48
N ASP A 46 -25.15 22.13 30.45
CA ASP A 46 -26.61 22.27 30.54
C ASP A 46 -27.35 20.93 30.74
N ARG A 47 -26.62 19.81 30.73
CA ARG A 47 -27.11 18.44 30.90
C ARG A 47 -28.16 17.99 29.89
N THR A 48 -28.21 18.62 28.70
CA THR A 48 -29.13 18.23 27.62
C THR A 48 -28.54 17.20 26.68
N VAL A 49 -27.21 17.05 26.64
CA VAL A 49 -26.49 16.15 25.73
C VAL A 49 -25.54 15.24 26.51
N MET A 50 -25.47 13.97 26.11
CA MET A 50 -24.50 12.98 26.61
C MET A 50 -23.81 12.32 25.43
N ASN A 51 -22.47 12.31 25.44
CA ASN A 51 -21.69 11.47 24.55
C ASN A 51 -21.25 10.22 25.29
N GLN A 52 -21.40 9.05 24.67
CA GLN A 52 -20.87 7.79 25.19
C GLN A 52 -19.67 7.36 24.36
N PHE A 53 -18.61 6.94 25.04
CA PHE A 53 -17.39 6.49 24.41
C PHE A 53 -17.39 4.97 24.33
N LEU A 54 -17.51 4.44 23.11
CA LEU A 54 -17.38 3.02 22.81
C LEU A 54 -15.97 2.75 22.27
N HIS A 55 -15.23 1.88 22.94
CA HIS A 55 -14.00 1.31 22.41
C HIS A 55 -14.32 -0.02 21.74
N TYR A 56 -13.81 -0.21 20.52
CA TYR A 56 -14.04 -1.40 19.73
C TYR A 56 -12.75 -1.84 19.04
N ASP A 57 -12.14 -2.91 19.56
CA ASP A 57 -11.00 -3.56 18.91
C ASP A 57 -11.45 -4.37 17.71
N GLN A 58 -11.00 -3.98 16.52
CA GLN A 58 -11.29 -4.67 15.28
C GLN A 58 -10.05 -5.37 14.73
N LEU A 59 -10.00 -6.70 14.85
CA LEU A 59 -8.96 -7.51 14.21
C LEU A 59 -9.40 -7.97 12.83
N TYR A 60 -8.75 -7.47 11.78
CA TYR A 60 -8.97 -7.90 10.40
C TYR A 60 -7.87 -8.85 9.93
N THR A 61 -8.25 -10.02 9.42
CA THR A 61 -7.31 -10.96 8.80
C THR A 61 -7.33 -10.79 7.27
N ILE A 62 -6.25 -10.27 6.71
CA ILE A 62 -6.07 -10.18 5.26
C ILE A 62 -5.44 -11.47 4.75
N ARG A 63 -6.12 -12.18 3.84
CA ARG A 63 -5.55 -13.35 3.16
C ARG A 63 -5.11 -12.97 1.76
N HIS A 64 -3.79 -12.92 1.54
CA HIS A 64 -3.23 -12.54 0.23
C HIS A 64 -3.27 -13.67 -0.81
N GLY A 65 -3.48 -14.93 -0.39
CA GLY A 65 -3.65 -16.07 -1.31
C GLY A 65 -2.46 -16.22 -2.27
N TRP A 66 -2.73 -16.31 -3.57
CA TRP A 66 -1.68 -16.40 -4.59
C TRP A 66 -0.71 -15.20 -4.57
N ASN A 67 -1.18 -14.00 -4.21
CA ASN A 67 -0.36 -12.80 -4.15
C ASN A 67 0.62 -12.79 -2.95
N SER A 68 0.57 -13.77 -2.05
CA SER A 68 1.40 -13.80 -0.83
C SER A 68 2.90 -13.67 -1.12
N ARG A 69 3.38 -14.19 -2.26
CA ARG A 69 4.80 -14.08 -2.65
C ARG A 69 5.26 -12.64 -2.88
N PHE A 70 4.37 -11.72 -3.26
CA PHE A 70 4.68 -10.29 -3.29
C PHE A 70 4.98 -9.75 -1.89
N PHE A 71 4.07 -9.99 -0.93
CA PHE A 71 4.19 -9.48 0.43
C PHE A 71 5.35 -10.13 1.21
N ILE A 72 5.64 -11.42 0.97
CA ILE A 72 6.85 -12.08 1.49
C ILE A 72 8.11 -11.42 0.93
N GLY A 73 8.13 -11.10 -0.37
CA GLY A 73 9.23 -10.35 -0.99
C GLY A 73 9.49 -9.00 -0.31
N LEU A 74 8.44 -8.29 0.12
CA LEU A 74 8.60 -7.02 0.84
C LEU A 74 9.35 -7.19 2.16
N LEU A 75 9.10 -8.27 2.91
CA LEU A 75 9.88 -8.60 4.13
C LEU A 75 11.37 -8.79 3.81
N GLU A 76 11.67 -9.40 2.67
CA GLU A 76 13.04 -9.65 2.18
C GLU A 76 13.71 -8.41 1.58
N GLY A 77 12.97 -7.31 1.36
CA GLY A 77 13.50 -6.14 0.66
C GLY A 77 13.57 -6.32 -0.87
N LYS A 78 12.67 -7.14 -1.42
CA LYS A 78 12.54 -7.42 -2.85
C LYS A 78 11.17 -6.97 -3.36
N ILE A 79 11.12 -6.58 -4.62
CA ILE A 79 9.86 -6.36 -5.33
C ILE A 79 9.61 -7.56 -6.24
N MET A 80 8.63 -8.39 -5.89
CA MET A 80 8.22 -9.49 -6.76
C MET A 80 7.15 -9.01 -7.74
N GLY A 81 7.42 -9.17 -9.02
CA GLY A 81 6.44 -8.99 -10.09
C GLY A 81 6.00 -10.32 -10.69
N THR A 82 5.14 -10.23 -11.69
CA THR A 82 4.83 -11.36 -12.57
C THR A 82 5.12 -11.00 -14.01
N ARG A 83 5.48 -11.99 -14.82
CA ARG A 83 5.79 -11.86 -16.25
C ARG A 83 5.01 -12.89 -17.05
N CYS A 84 4.49 -12.51 -18.20
CA CYS A 84 3.88 -13.47 -19.13
C CYS A 84 4.97 -14.15 -19.96
N PRO A 85 5.06 -15.50 -19.97
CA PRO A 85 6.06 -16.21 -20.77
C PRO A 85 5.81 -16.09 -22.27
N LYS A 86 4.60 -15.68 -22.70
CA LYS A 86 4.23 -15.55 -24.12
C LYS A 86 4.59 -14.18 -24.72
N CYS A 87 4.11 -13.08 -24.14
CA CYS A 87 4.38 -11.73 -24.66
C CYS A 87 5.56 -11.02 -23.98
N GLY A 88 6.04 -11.54 -22.84
CA GLY A 88 7.15 -10.95 -22.11
C GLY A 88 6.79 -9.76 -21.20
N ASP A 89 5.56 -9.24 -21.24
CA ASP A 89 5.09 -8.17 -20.37
C ASP A 89 5.20 -8.55 -18.89
N SER A 90 5.52 -7.56 -18.04
CA SER A 90 5.59 -7.70 -16.60
C SER A 90 4.65 -6.74 -15.85
N TRP A 91 4.31 -7.09 -14.60
CA TRP A 91 3.39 -6.33 -13.76
C TRP A 91 3.81 -6.28 -12.30
N VAL A 92 3.77 -5.07 -11.74
CA VAL A 92 3.72 -4.76 -10.30
C VAL A 92 2.71 -3.63 -10.10
N PRO A 93 1.54 -3.86 -9.46
CA PRO A 93 1.12 -5.06 -8.74
C PRO A 93 1.01 -6.33 -9.59
N VAL A 94 1.19 -7.48 -8.95
CA VAL A 94 1.21 -8.81 -9.59
C VAL A 94 -0.16 -9.18 -10.18
N ARG A 95 -0.12 -9.92 -11.29
CA ARG A 95 -1.31 -10.50 -11.94
C ARG A 95 -1.12 -11.98 -12.18
N THR A 96 -2.15 -12.79 -11.89
CA THR A 96 -2.16 -14.26 -12.08
C THR A 96 -2.11 -14.68 -13.54
N HIS A 97 -2.78 -13.93 -14.41
CA HIS A 97 -2.88 -14.20 -15.84
C HIS A 97 -2.60 -12.92 -16.64
N CYS A 98 -2.11 -13.10 -17.86
CA CYS A 98 -1.85 -12.01 -18.79
C CYS A 98 -3.16 -11.32 -19.19
N TRP A 99 -3.13 -9.98 -19.21
CA TRP A 99 -4.27 -9.15 -19.63
C TRP A 99 -4.33 -8.94 -21.15
N ASN A 100 -3.23 -9.21 -21.86
CA ASN A 100 -3.21 -9.15 -23.32
C ASN A 100 -4.14 -10.24 -23.87
N LEU A 101 -5.14 -9.84 -24.66
CA LEU A 101 -6.13 -10.73 -25.24
C LEU A 101 -5.49 -11.77 -26.19
N ASP A 102 -4.40 -11.41 -26.88
CA ASP A 102 -3.65 -12.33 -27.74
C ASP A 102 -2.93 -13.43 -26.94
N CYS A 103 -2.75 -13.22 -25.63
CA CYS A 103 -2.18 -14.21 -24.73
C CYS A 103 -3.22 -15.18 -24.14
N ASN A 104 -4.51 -15.00 -24.42
CA ASN A 104 -5.60 -15.88 -24.00
C ASN A 104 -5.48 -16.35 -22.53
N LEU A 105 -5.37 -15.40 -21.61
CA LEU A 105 -5.22 -15.66 -20.17
C LEU A 105 -4.02 -16.54 -19.82
N GLN A 106 -2.91 -16.44 -20.56
CA GLN A 106 -1.66 -17.13 -20.23
C GLN A 106 -1.28 -16.88 -18.76
N LYS A 107 -1.10 -17.96 -18.00
CA LYS A 107 -0.65 -17.90 -16.62
C LYS A 107 0.74 -17.28 -16.55
N THR A 108 0.91 -16.33 -15.64
CA THR A 108 2.17 -15.60 -15.48
C THR A 108 3.14 -16.36 -14.57
N GLU A 109 4.41 -16.04 -14.73
CA GLU A 109 5.51 -16.55 -13.93
C GLU A 109 6.02 -15.45 -13.00
N TRP A 110 6.53 -15.84 -11.83
CA TRP A 110 7.09 -14.88 -10.89
C TRP A 110 8.47 -14.40 -11.34
N VAL A 111 8.71 -13.09 -11.19
CA VAL A 111 9.99 -12.46 -11.52
C VAL A 111 10.37 -11.48 -10.41
N GLU A 112 11.65 -11.38 -10.09
CA GLU A 112 12.16 -10.31 -9.24
C GLU A 112 12.36 -9.04 -10.08
N MET A 113 11.78 -7.93 -9.64
CA MET A 113 11.80 -6.66 -10.36
C MET A 113 12.91 -5.76 -9.82
N PRO A 114 13.53 -4.92 -10.66
CA PRO A 114 14.60 -4.04 -10.22
C PRO A 114 14.06 -2.98 -9.25
N LEU A 115 14.94 -2.48 -8.36
CA LEU A 115 14.62 -1.42 -7.39
C LEU A 115 14.68 -0.01 -8.00
N THR A 116 14.27 0.10 -9.26
CA THR A 116 14.22 1.33 -10.04
C THR A 116 12.82 1.55 -10.55
N ALA A 117 12.37 2.79 -10.59
CA ALA A 117 11.06 3.13 -11.12
C ALA A 117 11.08 4.45 -11.87
N GLN A 118 9.99 4.78 -12.54
CA GLN A 118 9.79 6.05 -13.21
C GLN A 118 8.42 6.62 -12.86
N VAL A 119 8.33 7.92 -12.56
CA VAL A 119 7.04 8.58 -12.31
C VAL A 119 6.16 8.50 -13.57
N HIS A 120 4.99 7.89 -13.41
CA HIS A 120 3.94 7.87 -14.43
C HIS A 120 2.97 9.04 -14.23
N THR A 121 2.54 9.27 -12.98
CA THR A 121 1.74 10.43 -12.57
C THR A 121 1.85 10.63 -11.06
N TRP A 122 1.41 11.77 -10.54
CA TRP A 122 1.44 12.07 -9.11
C TRP A 122 0.29 12.98 -8.67
N THR A 123 0.11 13.06 -7.36
CA THR A 123 -0.76 14.04 -6.71
C THR A 123 -0.14 14.48 -5.39
N ILE A 124 -0.59 15.64 -4.90
CA ILE A 124 -0.13 16.22 -3.63
C ILE A 124 -1.33 16.23 -2.68
N ALA A 125 -1.29 15.40 -1.66
CA ALA A 125 -2.32 15.36 -0.64
C ALA A 125 -2.10 16.49 0.36
N GLY A 126 -3.00 17.48 0.36
CA GLY A 126 -3.05 18.57 1.34
C GLY A 126 -3.86 18.24 2.60
N TRP A 127 -4.51 17.08 2.65
CA TRP A 127 -5.29 16.58 3.78
C TRP A 127 -5.16 15.06 3.91
N SER A 128 -5.26 14.54 5.12
CA SER A 128 -5.20 13.09 5.39
C SER A 128 -5.93 12.74 6.69
N GLY A 129 -5.95 11.46 7.04
CA GLY A 129 -6.44 11.00 8.35
C GLY A 129 -5.60 11.56 9.50
N ARG A 130 -6.20 11.62 10.69
CA ARG A 130 -5.61 12.27 11.89
C ARG A 130 -4.17 11.83 12.18
N SER A 131 -3.84 10.56 12.00
CA SER A 131 -2.51 9.99 12.24
C SER A 131 -1.42 10.49 11.28
N SER A 132 -1.80 11.06 10.14
CA SER A 132 -0.87 11.51 9.09
C SER A 132 -0.80 13.02 8.94
N LEU A 133 -1.57 13.79 9.71
CA LEU A 133 -1.64 15.25 9.54
C LEU A 133 -0.27 15.94 9.68
N LYS A 134 0.57 15.48 10.63
CA LYS A 134 1.92 16.04 10.84
C LYS A 134 2.90 15.76 9.69
N ARG A 135 2.54 14.87 8.74
CA ARG A 135 3.35 14.54 7.56
C ARG A 135 2.91 15.29 6.30
N LEU A 136 1.86 16.09 6.38
CA LEU A 136 1.34 16.82 5.23
C LEU A 136 2.27 17.98 4.83
N PRO A 137 2.28 18.36 3.54
CA PRO A 137 1.66 17.67 2.40
C PRO A 137 2.38 16.36 2.06
N ILE A 138 1.63 15.34 1.61
CA ILE A 138 2.21 14.04 1.18
C ILE A 138 2.21 13.98 -0.34
N ILE A 139 3.34 13.63 -0.94
CA ILE A 139 3.44 13.36 -2.38
C ILE A 139 3.11 11.89 -2.61
N LEU A 140 2.05 11.64 -3.39
CA LEU A 140 1.64 10.30 -3.80
C LEU A 140 1.95 10.14 -5.28
N VAL A 141 2.64 9.06 -5.65
CA VAL A 141 3.00 8.77 -7.04
C VAL A 141 2.41 7.45 -7.48
N TYR A 142 2.05 7.40 -8.75
CA TYR A 142 2.01 6.17 -9.51
C TYR A 142 3.32 6.06 -10.29
N ALA A 143 4.10 5.03 -10.00
CA ALA A 143 5.40 4.81 -10.65
C ALA A 143 5.47 3.43 -11.32
N ASN A 144 6.03 3.37 -12.52
CA ASN A 144 6.29 2.12 -13.21
C ASN A 144 7.60 1.54 -12.69
N ILE A 145 7.55 0.40 -12.01
CA ILE A 145 8.74 -0.28 -11.48
C ILE A 145 9.37 -1.13 -12.59
N GLY A 146 10.66 -0.92 -12.86
CA GLY A 146 11.38 -1.57 -13.95
C GLY A 146 10.64 -1.42 -15.28
N THR A 147 10.33 -2.55 -15.91
CA THR A 147 9.60 -2.61 -17.18
C THR A 147 8.10 -2.91 -17.01
N SER A 148 7.56 -2.74 -15.80
CA SER A 148 6.14 -3.03 -15.51
C SER A 148 5.22 -2.25 -16.46
N LYS A 149 4.18 -2.92 -16.98
CA LYS A 149 3.13 -2.32 -17.81
C LYS A 149 2.05 -1.60 -17.00
N VAL A 150 2.13 -1.67 -15.67
CA VAL A 150 1.22 -0.98 -14.74
C VAL A 150 2.02 -0.25 -13.68
N ALA A 151 1.43 0.83 -13.17
CA ALA A 151 2.04 1.64 -12.13
C ALA A 151 1.67 1.13 -10.73
N MET A 152 2.62 1.26 -9.81
CA MET A 152 2.46 1.02 -8.38
C MET A 152 2.24 2.34 -7.65
N ALA A 153 1.22 2.39 -6.79
CA ALA A 153 0.98 3.54 -5.91
C ALA A 153 1.92 3.48 -4.70
N ASN A 154 2.62 4.57 -4.41
CA ASN A 154 3.29 4.75 -3.12
C ASN A 154 3.61 6.24 -2.85
N GLU A 155 4.13 6.53 -1.66
CA GLU A 155 4.65 7.86 -1.33
C GLU A 155 6.00 8.12 -2.04
N LEU A 156 6.23 9.38 -2.42
CA LEU A 156 7.52 9.90 -2.88
C LEU A 156 8.11 10.82 -1.80
N HIS A 157 9.31 10.51 -1.34
CA HIS A 157 10.01 11.26 -0.29
C HIS A 157 11.22 12.02 -0.85
N GLY A 158 11.80 12.91 -0.04
CA GLY A 158 13.08 13.56 -0.34
C GLY A 158 13.01 14.67 -1.41
N MET A 159 11.82 15.23 -1.67
CA MET A 159 11.64 16.27 -2.68
C MET A 159 10.52 17.24 -2.30
N ASN A 160 10.58 18.48 -2.82
CA ASN A 160 9.47 19.40 -2.68
C ASN A 160 8.30 19.01 -3.60
N PRO A 161 7.04 19.24 -3.21
CA PRO A 161 5.88 18.86 -4.04
C PRO A 161 5.83 19.50 -5.44
N TRP A 162 6.39 20.70 -5.61
CA TRP A 162 6.48 21.39 -6.91
C TRP A 162 7.66 20.96 -7.79
N ASP A 163 8.55 20.11 -7.28
CA ASP A 163 9.72 19.63 -8.03
C ASP A 163 9.49 18.29 -8.73
N VAL A 164 8.34 17.64 -8.49
CA VAL A 164 7.97 16.37 -9.11
C VAL A 164 7.68 16.56 -10.60
N GLU A 165 8.22 15.68 -11.45
CA GLU A 165 8.07 15.75 -12.90
C GLU A 165 7.69 14.40 -13.51
N PHE A 166 6.95 14.44 -14.61
CA PHE A 166 6.65 13.25 -15.40
C PHE A 166 7.95 12.60 -15.89
N GLY A 167 8.02 11.27 -15.81
CA GLY A 167 9.17 10.53 -16.32
C GLY A 167 10.43 10.63 -15.46
N MET A 168 10.40 11.30 -14.30
CA MET A 168 11.60 11.37 -13.46
C MET A 168 11.99 9.97 -12.94
N PRO A 169 13.29 9.62 -12.96
CA PRO A 169 13.78 8.35 -12.44
C PRO A 169 13.76 8.33 -10.91
N LEU A 170 13.30 7.21 -10.37
CA LEU A 170 13.14 6.93 -8.95
C LEU A 170 13.93 5.68 -8.56
N LYS A 171 14.35 5.64 -7.30
CA LYS A 171 14.83 4.44 -6.60
C LYS A 171 13.79 4.00 -5.58
N ILE A 172 13.78 2.70 -5.28
CA ILE A 172 12.95 2.12 -4.22
C ILE A 172 13.79 2.02 -2.95
N VAL A 173 13.30 2.60 -1.87
CA VAL A 173 13.95 2.56 -0.56
C VAL A 173 13.09 1.78 0.40
N PHE A 174 13.64 0.71 0.96
CA PHE A 174 12.98 -0.09 1.98
C PHE A 174 13.29 0.43 3.38
N LYS A 175 12.32 0.29 4.29
CA LYS A 175 12.55 0.38 5.73
C LYS A 175 13.66 -0.60 6.17
N PRO A 176 14.30 -0.37 7.33
CA PRO A 176 15.15 -1.37 7.98
C PRO A 176 14.42 -2.71 8.10
N LYS A 177 15.14 -3.83 7.94
CA LYS A 177 14.57 -5.18 7.84
C LYS A 177 13.65 -5.52 9.01
N GLU A 178 13.99 -5.05 10.20
CA GLU A 178 13.31 -5.30 11.47
C GLU A 178 11.96 -4.57 11.55
N GLN A 179 11.80 -3.48 10.81
CA GLN A 179 10.59 -2.65 10.76
C GLN A 179 9.62 -3.04 9.63
N ARG A 180 10.00 -4.01 8.79
CA ARG A 180 9.15 -4.50 7.69
C ARG A 180 8.09 -5.44 8.23
N VAL A 181 6.87 -5.27 7.73
CA VAL A 181 5.68 -6.03 8.15
C VAL A 181 5.01 -6.79 7.01
N GLY A 182 5.60 -6.77 5.81
CA GLY A 182 5.03 -7.36 4.61
C GLY A 182 3.93 -6.50 4.03
N ALA A 183 4.05 -5.17 4.14
CA ALA A 183 3.07 -4.21 3.63
C ALA A 183 3.69 -3.32 2.55
N VAL A 184 2.86 -2.80 1.65
CA VAL A 184 3.31 -1.88 0.58
C VAL A 184 4.01 -0.62 1.12
N THR A 185 3.70 -0.25 2.36
CA THR A 185 4.35 0.86 3.07
C THR A 185 5.72 0.50 3.65
N ASP A 186 6.23 -0.73 3.45
CA ASP A 186 7.60 -1.12 3.82
C ASP A 186 8.66 -0.55 2.88
N PHE A 187 8.23 0.01 1.76
CA PHE A 187 9.07 0.82 0.89
C PHE A 187 8.37 2.12 0.52
N HIS A 188 9.16 3.06 0.03
CA HIS A 188 8.71 4.30 -0.61
C HIS A 188 9.61 4.58 -1.83
N PHE A 189 9.25 5.59 -2.61
CA PHE A 189 10.08 6.07 -3.69
C PHE A 189 10.91 7.28 -3.26
N GLU A 190 12.10 7.41 -3.82
CA GLU A 190 12.95 8.61 -3.75
C GLU A 190 13.48 8.94 -5.14
N PRO A 191 13.79 10.21 -5.45
CA PRO A 191 14.57 10.53 -6.66
C PRO A 191 15.91 9.78 -6.66
N VAL A 192 16.40 9.43 -7.84
CA VAL A 192 17.81 9.00 -7.97
C VAL A 192 18.74 10.19 -7.71
N ASP A 193 19.90 9.92 -7.11
CA ASP A 193 20.77 10.96 -6.54
C ASP A 193 21.31 11.98 -7.56
N PHE A 194 21.43 11.57 -8.83
CA PHE A 194 21.93 12.43 -9.91
C PHE A 194 20.84 13.25 -10.60
N TRP A 195 19.56 12.95 -10.36
CA TRP A 195 18.46 13.66 -11.01
C TRP A 195 18.21 14.99 -10.33
N LYS A 196 17.95 16.03 -11.13
CA LYS A 196 17.64 17.37 -10.64
C LYS A 196 16.36 17.88 -11.32
N PRO A 197 15.48 18.56 -10.57
CA PRO A 197 14.30 19.16 -11.15
C PRO A 197 14.68 20.29 -12.12
N THR A 198 13.82 20.52 -13.10
CA THR A 198 13.90 21.72 -13.94
C THR A 198 13.78 22.99 -13.10
N PRO A 199 14.33 24.13 -13.56
CA PRO A 199 14.20 25.41 -12.86
C PRO A 199 12.74 25.79 -12.58
N MET A 200 12.55 26.71 -11.62
CA MET A 200 11.23 27.24 -11.29
C MET A 200 10.56 27.82 -12.54
N ASN A 201 9.30 27.46 -12.75
CA ASN A 201 8.46 27.95 -13.83
C ASN A 201 7.07 28.33 -13.27
N PRO A 202 6.20 28.97 -14.06
CA PRO A 202 4.89 29.41 -13.57
C PRO A 202 4.04 28.30 -12.95
N GLU A 203 4.07 27.08 -13.49
CA GLU A 203 3.32 25.95 -12.94
C GLU A 203 3.89 25.46 -11.61
N LYS A 204 5.21 25.36 -11.49
CA LYS A 204 5.86 25.01 -10.22
C LYS A 204 5.58 26.06 -9.15
N GLN A 205 5.60 27.35 -9.52
CA GLN A 205 5.26 28.42 -8.60
C GLN A 205 3.78 28.33 -8.17
N ARG A 206 2.86 28.07 -9.10
CA ARG A 206 1.44 27.85 -8.79
C ARG A 206 1.24 26.67 -7.83
N ILE A 207 1.91 25.54 -8.05
CA ILE A 207 1.86 24.37 -7.15
C ILE A 207 2.40 24.76 -5.76
N LYS A 208 3.53 25.45 -5.71
CA LYS A 208 4.10 25.94 -4.45
C LYS A 208 3.11 26.79 -3.68
N ASP A 209 2.50 27.79 -4.33
CA ASP A 209 1.53 28.69 -3.69
C ASP A 209 0.30 27.95 -3.15
N LEU A 210 -0.18 26.91 -3.84
CA LEU A 210 -1.27 26.05 -3.38
C LEU A 210 -0.89 25.19 -2.17
N VAL A 211 0.38 24.80 -2.07
CA VAL A 211 0.87 23.86 -1.06
C VAL A 211 1.34 24.56 0.21
N MET A 212 1.87 25.79 0.11
CA MET A 212 2.38 26.54 1.26
C MET A 212 1.37 26.69 2.42
N PRO A 213 0.07 26.96 2.20
CA PRO A 213 -0.91 27.01 3.28
C PRO A 213 -1.01 25.71 4.09
N VAL A 214 -0.79 24.55 3.44
CA VAL A 214 -0.78 23.25 4.13
C VAL A 214 0.41 23.16 5.08
N TYR A 215 1.61 23.55 4.63
CA TYR A 215 2.79 23.60 5.50
C TYR A 215 2.57 24.52 6.70
N GLU A 216 2.01 25.71 6.49
CA GLU A 216 1.74 26.63 7.60
C GLU A 216 0.70 26.08 8.56
N TRP A 217 -0.37 25.46 8.05
CA TRP A 217 -1.38 24.83 8.89
C TRP A 217 -0.80 23.68 9.73
N VAL A 218 0.05 22.82 9.16
CA VAL A 218 0.68 21.70 9.87
C VAL A 218 1.52 22.17 11.06
N LYS A 219 2.18 23.33 10.95
CA LYS A 219 2.94 23.94 12.07
C LYS A 219 2.05 24.34 13.25
N THR A 220 0.76 24.56 13.03
CA THR A 220 -0.19 24.92 14.10
C THR A 220 -0.74 23.71 14.86
N LEU A 221 -0.50 22.49 14.35
CA LEU A 221 -0.93 21.25 14.98
C LEU A 221 -0.07 20.96 16.22
N LYS A 222 -0.72 20.93 17.38
CA LYS A 222 -0.12 20.52 18.67
C LYS A 222 0.32 19.05 18.64
#